data_AF-A0A954M7C9-F1
#
_entry.id   AF-A0A954M7C9-F1
#
_cell.length_a   1.000
_cell.length_b   1.000
_cell.length_c   1.000
_cell.angle_alpha   90.00
_cell.angle_beta   90.00
_cell.angle_gamma   90.00
#
_symmetry.space_group_name_H-M   'P 1'
#
loop_
_entity.id
_entity.type
_entity.pdbx_description
1 polymer ?
#
loop_
_entity_poly.entity_id
_entity_poly.type
_entity_poly.pdbx_seq_one_letter_code
_entity_poly.pdbx_strand_id
1 'polypeptide(L)'
;MYWLLGLLAIVGGTVIGVIFWHRSRQSRELSFHDVLKNPGYWKTFAKQLADAERIEQEAAEWSDEQCEYLVSHFIHDVPWSQDEWLLYRALSAITDRIQPYVLNHLREGVPTPTFSAMVQTGSFHESPLDRAAMLLGDAPSEAAAMEFLPLCEHEDDRVRICVGRALGKAACDSVLPTVQKLLNDEDDSVSAAVLGGLKWAIKRNGMSQEFRDSICSVLDEHLAQNRDLRLTTDVYMRLNPGIAVQSFVSRGLLDSDYARLDRVLSGCVRSGGKLPQDIVWTLIQALDSDYQSGRKALSLASALLLASRERNASDIVRLAPYLDHEHPAVVEAAARSTLQLQGVHDGDLISPLVDDPDQWNALPLANRIATAVRSLNNEVASGGLAAYFVNSSGNFWQTAQEGLGVIGAGEAQEILWEAIHLFGAEGPSNNRERRQKELSRIVRRTSEPFRELDRQYCELIKETSAKLYRYAAQHA
;
A
#
# COMPACT_ATOMS: atom_id res chain seq x y z
N MET A 1 11.10 20.23 47.94
CA MET A 1 11.78 19.35 46.95
C MET A 1 11.12 17.97 46.78
N TYR A 2 9.87 17.75 47.23
CA TYR A 2 9.12 16.50 47.01
C TYR A 2 7.69 16.73 46.46
N TRP A 3 7.32 17.98 46.15
CA TRP A 3 5.97 18.34 45.69
C TRP A 3 5.88 18.66 44.19
N LEU A 4 7.02 18.86 43.51
CA LEU A 4 7.07 19.08 42.06
C LEU A 4 7.04 17.77 41.24
N LEU A 5 7.34 16.62 41.86
CA LEU A 5 7.20 15.29 41.25
C LEU A 5 5.75 14.75 41.28
N GLY A 6 4.87 15.32 42.11
CA GLY A 6 3.48 14.85 42.25
C GLY A 6 2.49 15.43 41.23
N LEU A 7 2.84 16.52 40.55
CA LEU A 7 1.95 17.22 39.63
C LEU A 7 2.16 16.82 38.15
N LEU A 8 3.36 16.35 37.80
CA LEU A 8 3.64 15.69 36.50
C LEU A 8 2.88 14.35 36.36
N ALA A 9 2.44 13.74 37.47
CA ALA A 9 1.72 12.47 37.48
C ALA A 9 0.22 12.58 37.11
N ILE A 10 -0.37 13.78 37.12
CA ILE A 10 -1.84 13.92 36.99
C ILE A 10 -2.28 14.20 35.55
N VAL A 11 -1.45 14.85 34.74
CA VAL A 11 -1.76 15.09 33.31
C VAL A 11 -1.14 14.01 32.41
N GLY A 12 0.04 13.46 32.77
CA GLY A 12 0.57 12.25 32.12
C GLY A 12 -0.18 10.96 32.50
N GLY A 13 -0.88 10.98 33.64
CA GLY A 13 -1.64 9.85 34.15
C GLY A 13 -2.90 9.50 33.36
N THR A 14 -3.45 10.40 32.55
CA THR A 14 -4.61 10.09 31.69
C THR A 14 -4.22 9.39 30.40
N VAL A 15 -3.10 9.75 29.76
CA VAL A 15 -2.62 9.09 28.54
C VAL A 15 -2.00 7.73 28.88
N ILE A 16 -1.09 7.69 29.85
CA ILE A 16 -0.53 6.43 30.38
C ILE A 16 -1.64 5.61 31.03
N GLY A 17 -2.59 6.25 31.71
CA GLY A 17 -3.76 5.59 32.30
C GLY A 17 -4.72 5.02 31.27
N VAL A 18 -4.93 5.63 30.10
CA VAL A 18 -5.75 5.06 29.01
C VAL A 18 -5.04 3.87 28.37
N ILE A 19 -3.74 3.98 28.11
CA ILE A 19 -2.90 2.89 27.58
C ILE A 19 -2.85 1.71 28.58
N PHE A 20 -2.59 1.97 29.87
CA PHE A 20 -2.59 0.94 30.92
C PHE A 20 -3.98 0.45 31.33
N TRP A 21 -5.03 1.26 31.24
CA TRP A 21 -6.42 0.84 31.49
C TRP A 21 -6.89 -0.13 30.41
N HIS A 22 -6.48 0.09 29.16
CA HIS A 22 -6.71 -0.88 28.08
C HIS A 22 -5.95 -2.19 28.35
N ARG A 23 -4.70 -2.11 28.82
CA ARG A 23 -3.89 -3.24 29.32
C ARG A 23 -4.57 -4.10 30.40
N SER A 24 -5.42 -3.51 31.26
CA SER A 24 -6.18 -4.23 32.29
C SER A 24 -7.34 -5.07 31.74
N ARG A 25 -7.71 -4.85 30.48
CA ARG A 25 -8.59 -5.72 29.71
C ARG A 25 -7.73 -6.44 28.69
N GLN A 26 -7.22 -7.61 29.06
CA GLN A 26 -6.73 -8.59 28.09
C GLN A 26 -7.84 -8.87 27.08
N SER A 27 -7.88 -8.08 26.01
CA SER A 27 -8.70 -8.36 24.86
C SER A 27 -8.00 -9.53 24.19
N ARG A 28 -8.61 -10.71 24.32
CA ARG A 28 -8.36 -11.81 23.40
C ARG A 28 -8.29 -11.20 22.00
N GLU A 29 -7.19 -11.38 21.27
CA GLU A 29 -7.06 -10.85 19.90
C GLU A 29 -8.29 -11.30 19.11
N LEU A 30 -9.21 -10.36 18.88
CA LEU A 30 -10.47 -10.66 18.22
C LEU A 30 -10.14 -10.84 16.75
N SER A 31 -10.27 -12.07 16.25
CA SER A 31 -10.17 -12.30 14.82
C SER A 31 -11.32 -11.60 14.10
N PHE A 32 -11.16 -11.28 12.82
CA PHE A 32 -12.26 -10.76 12.00
C PHE A 32 -13.52 -11.65 12.11
N HIS A 33 -13.35 -12.97 12.23
CA HIS A 33 -14.44 -13.92 12.45
C HIS A 33 -15.18 -13.70 13.77
N ASP A 34 -14.46 -13.37 14.84
CA ASP A 34 -15.06 -13.07 16.14
C ASP A 34 -15.88 -11.78 16.09
N VAL A 35 -15.43 -10.79 15.33
CA VAL A 35 -16.15 -9.54 15.09
C VAL A 35 -17.41 -9.78 14.25
N LEU A 36 -17.32 -10.60 13.19
CA LEU A 36 -18.48 -10.99 12.38
C LEU A 36 -19.54 -11.72 13.21
N LYS A 37 -19.13 -12.63 14.10
CA LYS A 37 -20.04 -13.34 15.01
C LYS A 37 -20.66 -12.41 16.04
N ASN A 38 -20.02 -11.31 16.42
CA ASN A 38 -20.47 -10.47 17.51
C ASN A 38 -20.44 -8.99 17.11
N PRO A 39 -21.54 -8.48 16.51
CA PRO A 39 -21.58 -7.11 16.01
C PRO A 39 -21.33 -6.02 17.05
N GLY A 40 -21.48 -6.34 18.34
CA GLY A 40 -21.13 -5.43 19.44
C GLY A 40 -19.67 -5.01 19.44
N TYR A 41 -18.75 -5.84 18.93
CA TYR A 41 -17.33 -5.50 18.83
C TYR A 41 -17.04 -4.40 17.81
N TRP A 42 -17.92 -4.16 16.81
CA TRP A 42 -17.74 -3.05 15.87
C TRP A 42 -17.77 -1.69 16.56
N LYS A 43 -18.62 -1.54 17.60
CA LYS A 43 -18.66 -0.30 18.40
C LYS A 43 -17.37 -0.12 19.22
N THR A 44 -16.75 -1.22 19.64
CA THR A 44 -15.45 -1.19 20.31
C THR A 44 -14.36 -0.70 19.35
N PHE A 45 -14.29 -1.24 18.12
CA PHE A 45 -13.32 -0.79 17.11
C PHE A 45 -13.52 0.68 16.71
N ALA A 46 -14.76 1.11 16.46
CA ALA A 46 -15.04 2.52 16.14
C ALA A 46 -14.63 3.46 17.28
N LYS A 47 -14.88 3.06 18.54
CA LYS A 47 -14.42 3.80 19.71
C LYS A 47 -12.89 3.84 19.78
N GLN A 48 -12.21 2.73 19.51
CA GLN A 48 -10.74 2.67 19.49
C GLN A 48 -10.14 3.60 18.44
N LEU A 49 -10.74 3.69 17.26
CA LEU A 49 -10.29 4.62 16.22
C LEU A 49 -10.44 6.08 16.66
N ALA A 50 -11.57 6.44 17.27
CA ALA A 50 -11.79 7.78 17.83
C ALA A 50 -10.85 8.08 19.01
N ASP A 51 -10.57 7.09 19.87
CA ASP A 51 -9.58 7.22 20.94
C ASP A 51 -8.18 7.41 20.34
N ALA A 52 -7.83 6.75 19.23
CA ALA A 52 -6.56 6.93 18.52
C ALA A 52 -6.39 8.36 17.99
N GLU A 53 -7.41 8.89 17.31
CA GLU A 53 -7.41 10.27 16.80
C GLU A 53 -7.28 11.29 17.92
N ARG A 54 -7.92 11.04 19.08
CA ARG A 54 -7.77 11.90 20.25
C ARG A 54 -6.34 11.86 20.79
N ILE A 55 -5.74 10.68 20.94
CA ILE A 55 -4.37 10.55 21.45
C ILE A 55 -3.36 11.22 20.50
N GLU A 56 -3.54 11.11 19.19
CA GLU A 56 -2.71 11.83 18.21
C GLU A 56 -2.78 13.35 18.39
N GLN A 57 -3.97 13.90 18.61
CA GLN A 57 -4.15 15.33 18.86
C GLN A 57 -3.49 15.76 20.18
N GLU A 58 -3.65 14.96 21.23
CA GLU A 58 -3.01 15.19 22.53
C GLU A 58 -1.48 15.07 22.46
N ALA A 59 -0.92 14.28 21.53
CA ALA A 59 0.52 14.09 21.40
C ALA A 59 1.29 15.39 21.10
N ALA A 60 0.64 16.33 20.41
CA ALA A 60 1.20 17.66 20.17
C ALA A 60 1.48 18.43 21.47
N GLU A 61 0.75 18.13 22.55
CA GLU A 61 0.82 18.82 23.84
C GLU A 61 1.63 18.09 24.91
N TRP A 62 2.16 16.89 24.62
CA TRP A 62 3.00 16.15 25.57
C TRP A 62 4.22 16.98 25.99
N SER A 63 4.77 16.78 27.20
CA SER A 63 6.03 17.37 27.62
C SER A 63 7.22 16.61 27.03
N ASP A 64 8.42 17.19 27.09
CA ASP A 64 9.64 16.55 26.59
C ASP A 64 9.97 15.27 27.38
N GLU A 65 9.74 15.27 28.70
CA GLU A 65 9.90 14.08 29.55
C GLU A 65 8.89 12.99 29.20
N GLN A 66 7.66 13.37 28.81
CA GLN A 66 6.65 12.41 28.36
C GLN A 66 7.07 11.78 27.02
N CYS A 67 7.53 12.59 26.08
CA CYS A 67 8.04 12.12 24.79
C CYS A 67 9.20 11.15 24.97
N GLU A 68 10.20 11.51 25.79
CA GLU A 68 11.36 10.67 26.08
C GLU A 68 10.94 9.32 26.69
N TYR A 69 10.08 9.36 27.72
CA TYR A 69 9.56 8.16 28.36
C TYR A 69 8.80 7.26 27.37
N LEU A 70 7.89 7.83 26.58
CA LEU A 70 7.04 7.07 25.65
C LEU A 70 7.83 6.48 24.48
N VAL A 71 8.87 7.18 24.00
CA VAL A 71 9.80 6.65 23.00
C VAL A 71 10.57 5.45 23.58
N SER A 72 11.15 5.60 24.77
CA SER A 72 11.87 4.52 25.45
C SER A 72 10.95 3.31 25.66
N HIS A 73 9.74 3.56 26.16
CA HIS A 73 8.74 2.55 26.40
C HIS A 73 8.38 1.80 25.11
N PHE A 74 8.11 2.52 24.02
CA PHE A 74 7.80 1.93 22.72
C PHE A 74 8.93 1.01 22.23
N ILE A 75 10.17 1.49 22.29
CA ILE A 75 11.33 0.75 21.78
C ILE A 75 11.57 -0.53 22.58
N HIS A 76 11.55 -0.46 23.92
CA HIS A 76 12.05 -1.55 24.77
C HIS A 76 10.97 -2.43 25.42
N ASP A 77 9.83 -1.85 25.78
CA ASP A 77 8.95 -2.46 26.79
C ASP A 77 7.61 -2.96 26.24
N VAL A 78 7.18 -2.51 25.06
CA VAL A 78 5.84 -2.83 24.55
C VAL A 78 5.84 -4.23 23.93
N PRO A 79 5.15 -5.25 24.49
CA PRO A 79 4.85 -6.45 23.73
C PRO A 79 3.79 -6.13 22.68
N TRP A 80 3.90 -6.72 21.49
CA TRP A 80 2.98 -6.45 20.38
C TRP A 80 1.53 -6.63 20.80
N SER A 81 0.77 -5.54 20.68
CA SER A 81 -0.62 -5.42 21.14
C SER A 81 -1.30 -4.23 20.48
N GLN A 82 -2.62 -4.10 20.64
CA GLN A 82 -3.36 -2.90 20.18
C GLN A 82 -2.80 -1.59 20.76
N ASP A 83 -2.21 -1.65 21.96
CA ASP A 83 -1.63 -0.48 22.63
C ASP A 83 -0.38 0.04 21.91
N GLU A 84 0.40 -0.84 21.27
CA GLU A 84 1.53 -0.47 20.43
C GLU A 84 1.10 0.36 19.22
N TRP A 85 0.05 -0.09 18.53
CA TRP A 85 -0.43 0.58 17.33
C TRP A 85 -0.89 2.02 17.65
N LEU A 86 -1.62 2.21 18.75
CA LEU A 86 -2.05 3.54 19.21
C LEU A 86 -0.85 4.42 19.56
N LEU A 87 0.12 3.88 20.29
CA LEU A 87 1.30 4.62 20.71
C LEU A 87 2.20 4.99 19.52
N TYR A 88 2.43 4.05 18.60
CA TYR A 88 3.15 4.30 17.35
C TYR A 88 2.50 5.43 16.55
N ARG A 89 1.18 5.37 16.40
CA ARG A 89 0.40 6.36 15.65
C ARG A 89 0.57 7.76 16.25
N ALA A 90 0.45 7.87 17.57
CA ALA A 90 0.62 9.12 18.30
C ALA A 90 2.05 9.67 18.21
N LEU A 91 3.07 8.82 18.41
CA LEU A 91 4.48 9.20 18.28
C LEU A 91 4.83 9.61 16.84
N SER A 92 4.26 8.92 15.85
CA SER A 92 4.45 9.24 14.42
C SER A 92 3.83 10.59 14.02
N ALA A 93 2.79 11.05 14.72
CA ALA A 93 2.21 12.36 14.50
C ALA A 93 3.16 13.50 14.93
N ILE A 94 4.14 13.21 15.78
CA ILE A 94 5.13 14.17 16.30
C ILE A 94 6.58 13.75 15.99
N THR A 95 6.81 13.00 14.90
CA THR A 95 8.12 12.42 14.52
C THR A 95 9.28 13.40 14.63
N ASP A 96 9.13 14.62 14.12
CA ASP A 96 10.20 15.64 14.13
C ASP A 96 10.66 16.00 15.55
N ARG A 97 9.71 16.05 16.50
CA ARG A 97 9.98 16.36 17.89
C ARG A 97 10.65 15.21 18.63
N ILE A 98 10.34 13.96 18.27
CA ILE A 98 10.85 12.78 18.99
C ILE A 98 12.18 12.26 18.47
N GLN A 99 12.67 12.73 17.30
CA GLN A 99 13.94 12.29 16.73
C GLN A 99 15.13 12.33 17.70
N PRO A 100 15.33 13.38 18.54
CA PRO A 100 16.45 13.42 19.49
C PRO A 100 16.40 12.28 20.51
N TYR A 101 15.22 11.89 20.98
CA TYR A 101 15.07 10.78 21.95
C TYR A 101 15.34 9.43 21.29
N VAL A 102 14.84 9.23 20.05
CA VAL A 102 15.14 8.02 19.27
C VAL A 102 16.65 7.91 19.00
N LEU A 103 17.30 9.03 18.65
CA LEU A 103 18.75 9.10 18.44
C LEU A 103 19.54 8.68 19.68
N ASN A 104 19.12 9.08 20.88
CA ASN A 104 19.78 8.67 22.12
C ASN A 104 19.72 7.15 22.29
N HIS A 105 18.56 6.54 22.05
CA HIS A 105 18.43 5.08 22.11
C HIS A 105 19.24 4.35 21.04
N LEU A 106 19.38 4.92 19.83
CA LEU A 106 20.27 4.34 18.81
C LEU A 106 21.72 4.34 19.28
N ARG A 107 22.22 5.46 19.82
CA ARG A 107 23.60 5.59 20.31
C ARG A 107 23.93 4.61 21.42
N GLU A 108 23.00 4.45 22.37
CA GLU A 108 23.17 3.53 23.50
C GLU A 108 22.96 2.07 23.09
N GLY A 109 22.01 1.83 22.19
CA GLY A 109 21.53 0.51 21.83
C GLY A 109 22.38 -0.18 20.77
N VAL A 110 22.73 0.49 19.68
CA VAL A 110 23.46 -0.09 18.53
C VAL A 110 24.74 -0.84 18.91
N PRO A 111 25.55 -0.39 19.88
CA PRO A 111 26.72 -1.15 20.33
C PRO A 111 26.39 -2.47 21.04
N THR A 112 25.14 -2.72 21.41
CA THR A 112 24.71 -3.90 22.17
C THR A 112 24.01 -4.93 21.25
N PRO A 113 24.40 -6.22 21.28
CA PRO A 113 23.75 -7.25 20.47
C PRO A 113 22.26 -7.43 20.76
N THR A 114 21.81 -7.09 21.97
CA THR A 114 20.41 -7.19 22.39
C THR A 114 19.51 -6.19 21.67
N PHE A 115 20.05 -5.08 21.17
CA PHE A 115 19.26 -4.04 20.51
C PHE A 115 18.83 -4.44 19.09
N SER A 116 19.63 -5.26 18.41
CA SER A 116 19.28 -5.88 17.13
C SER A 116 18.68 -7.29 17.29
N ALA A 117 18.69 -7.86 18.49
CA ALA A 117 18.14 -9.18 18.73
C ALA A 117 16.61 -9.18 18.58
N MET A 118 16.12 -10.17 17.84
CA MET A 118 14.68 -10.36 17.63
C MET A 118 14.02 -10.77 18.94
N VAL A 119 12.98 -10.03 19.32
CA VAL A 119 12.09 -10.38 20.43
C VAL A 119 10.80 -10.92 19.82
N GLN A 120 10.39 -12.12 20.25
CA GLN A 120 9.08 -12.62 19.87
C GLN A 120 8.01 -11.85 20.65
N THR A 121 7.13 -11.21 19.92
CA THR A 121 6.08 -10.36 20.46
C THR A 121 4.79 -10.70 19.74
N GLY A 122 3.96 -11.53 20.39
CA GLY A 122 2.75 -12.08 19.77
C GLY A 122 3.07 -12.92 18.52
N SER A 123 2.45 -12.56 17.39
CA SER A 123 2.67 -13.20 16.08
C SER A 123 3.79 -12.56 15.25
N PHE A 124 4.38 -11.45 15.72
CA PHE A 124 5.44 -10.70 15.02
C PHE A 124 6.80 -10.96 15.68
N HIS A 125 7.87 -10.78 14.90
CA HIS A 125 9.24 -10.85 15.37
C HIS A 125 9.89 -9.52 15.00
N GLU A 126 10.33 -8.75 15.99
CA GLU A 126 10.98 -7.45 15.78
C GLU A 126 12.03 -7.19 16.85
N SER A 127 12.95 -6.29 16.55
CA SER A 127 13.98 -5.81 17.48
C SER A 127 13.72 -4.38 17.95
N PRO A 128 14.31 -3.94 19.07
CA PRO A 128 14.36 -2.52 19.45
C PRO A 128 14.89 -1.61 18.32
N LEU A 129 15.83 -2.10 17.51
CA LEU A 129 16.33 -1.42 16.32
C LEU A 129 15.23 -1.15 15.28
N ASP A 130 14.39 -2.15 14.98
CA ASP A 130 13.27 -2.00 14.03
C ASP A 130 12.31 -0.90 14.50
N ARG A 131 12.00 -0.89 15.79
CA ARG A 131 11.10 0.08 16.42
C ARG A 131 11.68 1.50 16.42
N ALA A 132 12.96 1.63 16.73
CA ALA A 132 13.65 2.91 16.61
C ALA A 132 13.60 3.42 15.16
N ALA A 133 13.89 2.56 14.17
CA ALA A 133 13.81 2.90 12.76
C ALA A 133 12.39 3.28 12.32
N MET A 134 11.35 2.63 12.86
CA MET A 134 9.94 2.98 12.61
C MET A 134 9.60 4.39 13.13
N LEU A 135 10.04 4.75 14.33
CA LEU A 135 9.76 6.05 14.94
C LEU A 135 10.47 7.22 14.23
N LEU A 136 11.61 6.97 13.56
CA LEU A 136 12.25 7.97 12.70
C LEU A 136 11.43 8.34 11.45
N GLY A 137 10.37 7.58 11.15
CA GLY A 137 9.45 7.87 10.06
C GLY A 137 10.10 7.83 8.68
N ASP A 138 9.63 8.70 7.77
CA ASP A 138 10.08 8.72 6.38
C ASP A 138 11.23 9.71 6.11
N ALA A 139 11.67 10.44 7.13
CA ALA A 139 12.68 11.48 7.05
C ALA A 139 13.63 11.46 8.28
N PRO A 140 14.39 10.35 8.48
CA PRO A 140 15.40 10.30 9.53
C PRO A 140 16.43 11.43 9.34
N SER A 141 16.80 12.09 10.44
CA SER A 141 17.92 13.04 10.45
C SER A 141 19.23 12.35 10.10
N GLU A 142 20.17 13.12 9.54
CA GLU A 142 21.52 12.63 9.23
C GLU A 142 22.21 12.03 10.46
N ALA A 143 22.07 12.67 11.63
CA ALA A 143 22.61 12.16 12.88
C ALA A 143 22.05 10.77 13.23
N ALA A 144 20.73 10.58 13.13
CA ALA A 144 20.11 9.28 13.39
C ALA A 144 20.52 8.22 12.34
N ALA A 145 20.63 8.62 11.07
CA ALA A 145 21.06 7.72 10.00
C ALA A 145 22.48 7.20 10.22
N MET A 146 23.41 8.05 10.68
CA MET A 146 24.80 7.64 10.94
C MET A 146 24.91 6.54 12.00
N GLU A 147 23.99 6.49 12.97
CA GLU A 147 24.01 5.44 14.00
C GLU A 147 23.73 4.03 13.44
N PHE A 148 23.17 3.91 12.24
CA PHE A 148 22.97 2.60 11.59
C PHE A 148 24.21 2.08 10.87
N LEU A 149 25.23 2.91 10.63
CA LEU A 149 26.42 2.53 9.85
C LEU A 149 27.17 1.31 10.43
N PRO A 150 27.36 1.16 11.76
CA PRO A 150 28.03 -0.01 12.33
C PRO A 150 27.35 -1.35 12.03
N LEU A 151 26.07 -1.34 11.66
CA LEU A 151 25.26 -2.53 11.43
C LEU A 151 25.16 -2.91 9.94
N CYS A 152 25.84 -2.19 9.04
CA CYS A 152 25.74 -2.46 7.60
C CYS A 152 26.38 -3.78 7.14
N GLU A 153 27.21 -4.40 7.98
CA GLU A 153 27.82 -5.73 7.75
C GLU A 153 27.28 -6.79 8.72
N HIS A 154 26.16 -6.53 9.39
CA HIS A 154 25.59 -7.48 10.33
C HIS A 154 25.26 -8.82 9.64
N GLU A 155 25.51 -9.95 10.31
CA GLU A 155 25.30 -11.29 9.73
C GLU A 155 23.84 -11.57 9.38
N ASP A 156 22.92 -11.10 10.23
CA ASP A 156 21.46 -11.17 10.01
C ASP A 156 21.03 -10.17 8.92
N ASP A 157 20.44 -10.69 7.85
CA ASP A 157 19.91 -9.94 6.71
C ASP A 157 18.77 -8.99 7.13
N ARG A 158 17.97 -9.34 8.14
CA ARG A 158 16.89 -8.46 8.65
C ARG A 158 17.43 -7.19 9.25
N VAL A 159 18.54 -7.27 9.97
CA VAL A 159 19.24 -6.09 10.50
C VAL A 159 19.73 -5.23 9.34
N ARG A 160 20.35 -5.84 8.32
CA ARG A 160 20.78 -5.11 7.10
C ARG A 160 19.61 -4.51 6.32
N ILE A 161 18.45 -5.17 6.26
CA ILE A 161 17.20 -4.65 5.67
C ILE A 161 16.73 -3.39 6.41
N CYS A 162 16.72 -3.42 7.75
CA CYS A 162 16.37 -2.27 8.58
C CYS A 162 17.33 -1.10 8.32
N VAL A 163 18.64 -1.35 8.35
CA VAL A 163 19.69 -0.38 8.04
C VAL A 163 19.51 0.20 6.64
N GLY A 164 19.37 -0.65 5.61
CA GLY A 164 19.22 -0.23 4.23
C GLY A 164 17.99 0.65 4.02
N ARG A 165 16.87 0.33 4.66
CA ARG A 165 15.66 1.16 4.64
C ARG A 165 15.89 2.53 5.30
N ALA A 166 16.50 2.56 6.48
CA ALA A 166 16.76 3.80 7.21
C ALA A 166 17.73 4.72 6.45
N LEU A 167 18.85 4.17 5.95
CA LEU A 167 19.84 4.92 5.17
C LEU A 167 19.29 5.38 3.82
N GLY A 168 18.51 4.53 3.13
CA GLY A 168 17.84 4.89 1.88
C GLY A 168 16.80 6.00 2.08
N LYS A 169 16.11 6.04 3.24
CA LYS A 169 15.25 7.16 3.60
C LYS A 169 16.06 8.42 3.88
N ALA A 170 17.16 8.34 4.64
CA ALA A 170 17.98 9.51 4.96
C ALA A 170 18.54 10.17 3.68
N ALA A 171 19.17 9.35 2.83
CA ALA A 171 19.73 9.71 1.53
C ALA A 171 20.58 11.00 1.54
N CYS A 172 21.46 11.12 2.55
CA CYS A 172 22.44 12.19 2.67
C CYS A 172 23.84 11.71 2.27
N ASP A 173 24.72 12.65 1.93
CA ASP A 173 26.06 12.35 1.40
C ASP A 173 26.92 11.52 2.38
N SER A 174 26.78 11.76 3.68
CA SER A 174 27.51 11.04 4.73
C SER A 174 27.22 9.54 4.78
N VAL A 175 26.08 9.08 4.26
CA VAL A 175 25.73 7.65 4.22
C VAL A 175 25.89 7.03 2.84
N LEU A 176 26.26 7.83 1.82
CA LEU A 176 26.33 7.41 0.42
C LEU A 176 27.19 6.16 0.20
N PRO A 177 28.43 6.03 0.74
CA PRO A 177 29.24 4.84 0.52
C PRO A 177 28.56 3.56 1.02
N THR A 178 27.87 3.64 2.15
CA THR A 178 27.14 2.50 2.74
C THR A 178 25.86 2.20 1.98
N VAL A 179 25.15 3.21 1.49
CA VAL A 179 23.98 3.02 0.61
C VAL A 179 24.40 2.30 -0.68
N GLN A 180 25.49 2.69 -1.32
CA GLN A 180 26.01 2.02 -2.52
C GLN A 180 26.39 0.56 -2.24
N LYS A 181 26.99 0.30 -1.08
CA LYS A 181 27.32 -1.04 -0.64
C LYS A 181 26.08 -1.91 -0.44
N LEU A 182 25.07 -1.42 0.28
CA LEU A 182 23.84 -2.15 0.56
C LEU A 182 22.97 -2.36 -0.69
N LEU A 183 23.03 -1.46 -1.67
CA LEU A 183 22.46 -1.71 -2.99
C LEU A 183 23.12 -2.93 -3.67
N ASN A 184 24.39 -3.17 -3.37
CA ASN A 184 25.16 -4.29 -3.89
C ASN A 184 25.24 -5.49 -2.93
N ASP A 185 24.40 -5.53 -1.88
CA ASP A 185 24.33 -6.65 -0.93
C ASP A 185 24.02 -7.97 -1.66
N GLU A 186 24.47 -9.08 -1.08
CA GLU A 186 24.22 -10.42 -1.59
C GLU A 186 22.75 -10.83 -1.46
N ASP A 187 22.04 -10.30 -0.45
CA ASP A 187 20.61 -10.48 -0.28
C ASP A 187 19.85 -9.39 -1.03
N ASP A 188 19.09 -9.80 -2.05
CA ASP A 188 18.28 -8.89 -2.86
C ASP A 188 17.22 -8.13 -2.03
N SER A 189 16.79 -8.66 -0.88
CA SER A 189 15.86 -8.00 0.05
C SER A 189 16.48 -6.77 0.69
N VAL A 190 17.79 -6.78 0.96
CA VAL A 190 18.53 -5.62 1.50
C VAL A 190 18.58 -4.51 0.46
N SER A 191 18.96 -4.84 -0.78
CA SER A 191 18.97 -3.89 -1.89
C SER A 191 17.57 -3.31 -2.16
N ALA A 192 16.54 -4.16 -2.17
CA ALA A 192 15.15 -3.74 -2.31
C ALA A 192 14.69 -2.80 -1.18
N ALA A 193 15.17 -3.01 0.07
CA ALA A 193 14.89 -2.13 1.19
C ALA A 193 15.50 -0.74 1.01
N VAL A 194 16.73 -0.67 0.49
CA VAL A 194 17.39 0.59 0.13
C VAL A 194 16.61 1.31 -0.97
N LEU A 195 16.27 0.63 -2.06
CA LEU A 195 15.45 1.18 -3.16
C LEU A 195 14.09 1.69 -2.65
N GLY A 196 13.46 0.95 -1.74
CA GLY A 196 12.23 1.35 -1.07
C GLY A 196 12.39 2.63 -0.23
N GLY A 197 13.49 2.74 0.52
CA GLY A 197 13.84 3.94 1.27
C GLY A 197 14.07 5.16 0.35
N LEU A 198 14.81 4.97 -0.74
CA LEU A 198 15.11 6.03 -1.71
C LEU A 198 13.84 6.64 -2.33
N LYS A 199 12.76 5.86 -2.49
CA LYS A 199 11.48 6.40 -2.97
C LYS A 199 10.90 7.47 -2.05
N TRP A 200 11.08 7.34 -0.74
CA TRP A 200 10.68 8.36 0.22
C TRP A 200 11.57 9.60 0.12
N ALA A 201 12.89 9.41 -0.02
CA ALA A 201 13.84 10.50 -0.22
C ALA A 201 13.55 11.29 -1.52
N ILE A 202 13.24 10.59 -2.61
CA ILE A 202 12.84 11.19 -3.89
C ILE A 202 11.57 12.03 -3.71
N LYS A 203 10.55 11.48 -3.04
CA LYS A 203 9.28 12.19 -2.79
C LYS A 203 9.49 13.50 -2.01
N ARG A 204 10.45 13.54 -1.09
CA ARG A 204 10.80 14.73 -0.31
C ARG A 204 11.74 15.70 -1.04
N ASN A 205 12.33 15.30 -2.17
CA ASN A 205 13.26 16.10 -2.96
C ASN A 205 14.49 16.61 -2.16
N GLY A 206 14.98 15.84 -1.18
CA GLY A 206 16.02 16.28 -0.23
C GLY A 206 17.45 15.84 -0.54
N MET A 207 17.68 15.10 -1.64
CA MET A 207 19.01 14.55 -1.97
C MET A 207 19.86 15.55 -2.76
N SER A 208 21.17 15.59 -2.44
CA SER A 208 22.17 16.32 -3.21
C SER A 208 22.28 15.79 -4.65
N GLN A 209 22.83 16.60 -5.55
CA GLN A 209 23.07 16.16 -6.94
C GLN A 209 24.12 15.04 -7.00
N GLU A 210 25.17 15.13 -6.18
CA GLU A 210 26.23 14.12 -6.10
C GLU A 210 25.67 12.75 -5.67
N PHE A 211 24.81 12.73 -4.65
CA PHE A 211 24.13 11.52 -4.21
C PHE A 211 23.29 10.93 -5.34
N ARG A 212 22.50 11.75 -6.03
CA ARG A 212 21.66 11.28 -7.16
C ARG A 212 22.48 10.67 -8.28
N ASP A 213 23.54 11.34 -8.70
CA ASP A 213 24.38 10.88 -9.81
C ASP A 213 25.10 9.57 -9.45
N SER A 214 25.60 9.48 -8.22
CA SER A 214 26.23 8.28 -7.68
C SER A 214 25.27 7.08 -7.63
N ILE A 215 24.04 7.28 -7.14
CA ILE A 215 23.02 6.23 -7.16
C ILE A 215 22.62 5.85 -8.58
N CYS A 216 22.46 6.82 -9.50
CA CYS A 216 22.15 6.51 -10.90
C CYS A 216 23.20 5.60 -11.54
N SER A 217 24.50 5.81 -11.24
CA SER A 217 25.57 4.92 -11.70
C SER A 217 25.39 3.48 -11.20
N VAL A 218 25.06 3.29 -9.92
CA VAL A 218 24.81 1.95 -9.35
C VAL A 218 23.59 1.29 -10.00
N LEU A 219 22.50 2.05 -10.20
CA LEU A 219 21.30 1.53 -10.86
C LEU A 219 21.58 1.13 -12.32
N ASP A 220 22.46 1.84 -13.01
CA ASP A 220 22.89 1.49 -14.37
C ASP A 220 23.60 0.13 -14.41
N GLU A 221 24.46 -0.14 -13.44
CA GLU A 221 25.12 -1.44 -13.27
C GLU A 221 24.11 -2.54 -12.90
N HIS A 222 23.14 -2.25 -12.04
CA HIS A 222 22.07 -3.20 -11.70
C HIS A 222 21.24 -3.59 -12.92
N LEU A 223 20.94 -2.65 -13.83
CA LEU A 223 20.29 -2.97 -15.10
C LEU A 223 21.15 -3.93 -15.93
N ALA A 224 22.47 -3.70 -16.01
CA ALA A 224 23.40 -4.57 -16.72
C ALA A 224 23.38 -6.02 -16.19
N GLN A 225 23.23 -6.16 -14.88
CA GLN A 225 23.22 -7.44 -14.17
C GLN A 225 21.82 -8.06 -14.07
N ASN A 226 20.78 -7.39 -14.57
CA ASN A 226 19.38 -7.78 -14.42
C ASN A 226 18.91 -7.89 -12.95
N ARG A 227 19.48 -7.09 -12.03
CA ARG A 227 19.10 -7.06 -10.61
C ARG A 227 17.82 -6.27 -10.40
N ASP A 228 16.86 -6.90 -9.73
CA ASP A 228 15.50 -6.40 -9.45
C ASP A 228 14.98 -5.34 -10.45
N LEU A 229 14.94 -5.70 -11.74
CA LEU A 229 14.64 -4.78 -12.84
C LEU A 229 13.40 -3.92 -12.59
N ARG A 230 12.38 -4.45 -11.90
CA ARG A 230 11.15 -3.70 -11.63
C ARG A 230 11.40 -2.54 -10.66
N LEU A 231 12.07 -2.77 -9.53
CA LEU A 231 12.37 -1.69 -8.58
C LEU A 231 13.49 -0.79 -9.08
N THR A 232 14.54 -1.35 -9.69
CA THR A 232 15.64 -0.59 -10.29
C THR A 232 15.11 0.40 -11.32
N THR A 233 14.28 -0.05 -12.27
CA THR A 233 13.67 0.84 -13.27
C THR A 233 12.72 1.87 -12.64
N ASP A 234 11.93 1.50 -11.62
CA ASP A 234 11.04 2.44 -10.90
C ASP A 234 11.85 3.59 -10.27
N VAL A 235 12.90 3.26 -9.51
CA VAL A 235 13.74 4.25 -8.82
C VAL A 235 14.58 5.06 -9.81
N TYR A 236 15.19 4.43 -10.81
CA TYR A 236 16.05 5.12 -11.79
C TYR A 236 15.25 6.14 -12.60
N MET A 237 14.05 5.77 -13.08
CA MET A 237 13.15 6.69 -13.78
C MET A 237 12.72 7.88 -12.91
N ARG A 238 12.58 7.69 -11.60
CA ARG A 238 12.22 8.76 -10.66
C ARG A 238 13.39 9.69 -10.34
N LEU A 239 14.62 9.17 -10.30
CA LEU A 239 15.83 9.94 -10.03
C LEU A 239 16.25 10.77 -11.25
N ASN A 240 16.35 10.12 -12.41
CA ASN A 240 16.79 10.75 -13.64
C ASN A 240 16.19 10.04 -14.88
N PRO A 241 15.00 10.46 -15.33
CA PRO A 241 14.30 9.80 -16.43
C PRO A 241 15.07 9.88 -17.76
N GLY A 242 15.81 10.98 -18.01
CA GLY A 242 16.57 11.14 -19.25
C GLY A 242 17.68 10.10 -19.39
N ILE A 243 18.50 9.96 -18.35
CA ILE A 243 19.59 8.96 -18.33
C ILE A 243 19.02 7.53 -18.29
N ALA A 244 17.98 7.30 -17.49
CA ALA A 244 17.34 5.98 -17.41
C ALA A 244 16.83 5.50 -18.77
N VAL A 245 16.10 6.35 -19.51
CA VAL A 245 15.60 6.02 -20.86
C VAL A 245 16.75 5.75 -21.82
N GLN A 246 17.80 6.58 -21.83
CA GLN A 246 18.97 6.36 -22.68
C GLN A 246 19.63 5.01 -22.38
N SER A 247 19.75 4.65 -21.10
CA SER A 247 20.28 3.35 -20.68
C SER A 247 19.41 2.19 -21.18
N PHE A 248 18.09 2.28 -21.02
CA PHE A 248 17.18 1.22 -21.48
C PHE A 248 17.27 0.99 -22.99
N VAL A 249 17.35 2.07 -23.77
CA VAL A 249 17.48 2.00 -25.23
C VAL A 249 18.82 1.43 -25.64
N SER A 250 19.92 1.98 -25.12
CA SER A 250 21.29 1.55 -25.51
C SER A 250 21.58 0.08 -25.18
N ARG A 251 20.90 -0.47 -24.17
CA ARG A 251 21.02 -1.86 -23.73
C ARG A 251 20.02 -2.81 -24.38
N GLY A 252 19.11 -2.31 -25.24
CA GLY A 252 18.06 -3.14 -25.84
C GLY A 252 17.04 -3.69 -24.85
N LEU A 253 16.82 -3.01 -23.71
CA LEU A 253 15.85 -3.43 -22.69
C LEU A 253 14.40 -3.12 -23.10
N LEU A 254 14.23 -2.26 -24.10
CA LEU A 254 12.95 -1.88 -24.71
C LEU A 254 12.75 -2.58 -26.06
N ASP A 255 12.97 -3.90 -26.06
CA ASP A 255 12.80 -4.79 -27.21
C ASP A 255 11.75 -5.86 -26.89
N SER A 256 10.86 -6.19 -27.83
CA SER A 256 9.77 -7.16 -27.64
C SER A 256 10.25 -8.57 -27.32
N ASP A 257 11.47 -8.92 -27.74
CA ASP A 257 12.08 -10.23 -27.51
C ASP A 257 12.89 -10.28 -26.20
N TYR A 258 13.05 -9.14 -25.53
CA TYR A 258 13.73 -9.10 -24.25
C TYR A 258 12.92 -9.83 -23.17
N ALA A 259 13.48 -10.93 -22.65
CA ALA A 259 12.77 -11.89 -21.80
C ALA A 259 12.18 -11.33 -20.49
N ARG A 260 12.65 -10.15 -20.04
CA ARG A 260 12.19 -9.47 -18.82
C ARG A 260 11.61 -8.07 -19.09
N LEU A 261 11.17 -7.82 -20.33
CA LEU A 261 10.53 -6.58 -20.73
C LEU A 261 9.36 -6.21 -19.80
N ASP A 262 8.60 -7.20 -19.32
CA ASP A 262 7.50 -7.01 -18.37
C ASP A 262 7.94 -6.28 -17.10
N ARG A 263 9.14 -6.58 -16.60
CA ARG A 263 9.70 -5.97 -15.38
C ARG A 263 10.15 -4.55 -15.61
N VAL A 264 10.80 -4.29 -16.75
CA VAL A 264 11.24 -2.94 -17.15
C VAL A 264 10.03 -2.03 -17.34
N LEU A 265 9.07 -2.44 -18.18
CA LEU A 265 7.86 -1.64 -18.43
C LEU A 265 7.02 -1.44 -17.17
N SER A 266 6.89 -2.48 -16.33
CA SER A 266 6.20 -2.34 -15.04
C SER A 266 6.88 -1.32 -14.13
N GLY A 267 8.22 -1.28 -14.10
CA GLY A 267 8.98 -0.24 -13.39
C GLY A 267 8.68 1.16 -13.94
N CYS A 268 8.64 1.33 -15.25
CA CYS A 268 8.31 2.61 -15.91
C CYS A 268 6.87 3.06 -15.59
N VAL A 269 5.90 2.14 -15.61
CA VAL A 269 4.51 2.44 -15.24
C VAL A 269 4.43 2.90 -13.78
N ARG A 270 5.14 2.22 -12.88
CA ARG A 270 5.16 2.51 -11.44
C ARG A 270 5.85 3.83 -11.12
N SER A 271 6.90 4.21 -11.85
CA SER A 271 7.57 5.49 -11.64
C SER A 271 6.68 6.68 -12.00
N GLY A 272 5.70 6.46 -12.89
CA GLY A 272 4.91 7.52 -13.51
C GLY A 272 5.70 8.28 -14.57
N GLY A 273 6.90 7.79 -14.93
CA GLY A 273 7.76 8.37 -15.95
C GLY A 273 7.21 8.18 -17.36
N LYS A 274 7.84 8.88 -18.31
CA LYS A 274 7.47 8.85 -19.73
C LYS A 274 8.56 8.14 -20.54
N LEU A 275 8.13 7.38 -21.54
CA LEU A 275 9.01 6.85 -22.58
C LEU A 275 8.70 7.58 -23.91
N PRO A 276 9.68 7.70 -24.82
CA PRO A 276 9.44 8.22 -26.16
C PRO A 276 8.30 7.47 -26.87
N GLN A 277 7.38 8.22 -27.46
CA GLN A 277 6.14 7.70 -28.06
C GLN A 277 6.39 6.72 -29.20
N ASP A 278 7.38 7.00 -30.04
CA ASP A 278 7.81 6.13 -31.13
C ASP A 278 8.25 4.76 -30.62
N ILE A 279 9.01 4.71 -29.53
CA ILE A 279 9.44 3.47 -28.88
C ILE A 279 8.22 2.71 -28.33
N VAL A 280 7.34 3.39 -27.59
CA VAL A 280 6.15 2.76 -26.98
C VAL A 280 5.25 2.14 -28.05
N TRP A 281 4.96 2.87 -29.13
CA TRP A 281 4.08 2.35 -30.18
C TRP A 281 4.72 1.25 -31.02
N THR A 282 6.03 1.31 -31.25
CA THR A 282 6.77 0.22 -31.90
C THR A 282 6.68 -1.06 -31.06
N LEU A 283 6.86 -0.94 -29.73
CA LEU A 283 6.71 -2.06 -28.80
C LEU A 283 5.30 -2.64 -28.80
N ILE A 284 4.26 -1.78 -28.77
CA ILE A 284 2.87 -2.23 -28.81
C ILE A 284 2.61 -3.05 -30.08
N GLN A 285 3.02 -2.55 -31.25
CA GLN A 285 2.84 -3.25 -32.53
C GLN A 285 3.56 -4.60 -32.55
N ALA A 286 4.82 -4.65 -32.09
CA ALA A 286 5.59 -5.89 -32.04
C ALA A 286 4.96 -6.92 -31.10
N LEU A 287 4.57 -6.51 -29.88
CA LEU A 287 3.98 -7.37 -28.87
C LEU A 287 2.60 -7.90 -29.25
N ASP A 288 1.82 -7.11 -30.00
CA ASP A 288 0.51 -7.49 -30.52
C ASP A 288 0.63 -8.50 -31.68
N SER A 289 1.63 -8.31 -32.55
CA SER A 289 1.85 -9.19 -33.71
C SER A 289 2.33 -10.60 -33.37
N ASP A 290 3.10 -10.75 -32.29
CA ASP A 290 3.54 -12.04 -31.74
C ASP A 290 2.91 -12.27 -30.36
N TYR A 291 1.61 -11.96 -30.29
CA TYR A 291 0.86 -12.07 -29.07
C TYR A 291 0.79 -13.54 -28.61
N GLN A 292 1.25 -13.75 -27.37
CA GLN A 292 1.13 -15.00 -26.64
C GLN A 292 0.64 -14.69 -25.22
N SER A 293 -0.15 -15.60 -24.65
CA SER A 293 -0.59 -15.49 -23.25
C SER A 293 0.61 -15.41 -22.27
N GLY A 294 0.37 -14.88 -21.06
CA GLY A 294 1.39 -14.79 -20.02
C GLY A 294 2.18 -13.48 -20.06
N ARG A 295 3.53 -13.56 -20.10
CA ARG A 295 4.40 -12.37 -19.92
C ARG A 295 4.26 -11.32 -21.01
N LYS A 296 4.07 -11.73 -22.27
CA LYS A 296 3.90 -10.78 -23.38
C LYS A 296 2.62 -9.94 -23.23
N ALA A 297 1.53 -10.54 -22.75
CA ALA A 297 0.30 -9.80 -22.41
C ALA A 297 0.53 -8.75 -21.31
N LEU A 298 1.37 -9.05 -20.30
CA LEU A 298 1.73 -8.07 -19.26
C LEU A 298 2.61 -6.93 -19.80
N SER A 299 3.54 -7.24 -20.71
CA SER A 299 4.34 -6.24 -21.42
C SER A 299 3.45 -5.33 -22.27
N LEU A 300 2.53 -5.91 -23.04
CA LEU A 300 1.58 -5.16 -23.88
C LEU A 300 0.70 -4.25 -23.03
N ALA A 301 0.12 -4.78 -21.95
CA ALA A 301 -0.65 -3.99 -20.99
C ALA A 301 0.16 -2.82 -20.41
N SER A 302 1.42 -3.07 -20.02
CA SER A 302 2.30 -2.01 -19.50
C SER A 302 2.66 -0.96 -20.55
N ALA A 303 2.89 -1.37 -21.80
CA ALA A 303 3.15 -0.46 -22.91
C ALA A 303 1.93 0.41 -23.23
N LEU A 304 0.72 -0.15 -23.21
CA LEU A 304 -0.54 0.60 -23.37
C LEU A 304 -0.72 1.66 -22.27
N LEU A 305 -0.40 1.34 -21.02
CA LEU A 305 -0.41 2.30 -19.89
C LEU A 305 0.65 3.40 -20.01
N LEU A 306 1.72 3.16 -20.77
CA LEU A 306 2.76 4.15 -21.06
C LEU A 306 2.37 5.05 -22.24
N ALA A 307 1.60 4.53 -23.20
CA ALA A 307 1.16 5.28 -24.37
C ALA A 307 0.30 6.51 -24.01
N SER A 308 -0.53 6.43 -22.96
CA SER A 308 -1.36 7.54 -22.50
C SER A 308 -0.60 8.65 -21.75
N ARG A 309 0.69 8.45 -21.43
CA ARG A 309 1.45 9.36 -20.55
C ARG A 309 1.77 10.71 -21.16
N GLU A 310 1.85 10.81 -22.48
CA GLU A 310 2.02 12.10 -23.18
C GLU A 310 0.71 12.85 -23.39
N ARG A 311 -0.44 12.28 -23.01
CA ARG A 311 -1.76 12.92 -23.13
C ARG A 311 -2.10 13.38 -24.55
N ASN A 312 -1.66 12.63 -25.56
CA ASN A 312 -2.04 12.87 -26.93
C ASN A 312 -3.42 12.25 -27.20
N ALA A 313 -4.47 13.08 -27.23
CA ALA A 313 -5.85 12.61 -27.41
C ALA A 313 -6.09 11.82 -28.71
N SER A 314 -5.28 12.04 -29.76
CA SER A 314 -5.39 11.29 -31.01
C SER A 314 -5.07 9.80 -30.86
N ASP A 315 -4.36 9.41 -29.79
CA ASP A 315 -4.02 8.02 -29.52
C ASP A 315 -5.22 7.19 -29.02
N ILE A 316 -6.35 7.82 -28.65
CA ILE A 316 -7.58 7.11 -28.26
C ILE A 316 -8.03 6.14 -29.37
N VAL A 317 -7.97 6.59 -30.63
CA VAL A 317 -8.35 5.75 -31.79
C VAL A 317 -7.45 4.52 -31.91
N ARG A 318 -6.18 4.64 -31.50
CA ARG A 318 -5.19 3.55 -31.55
C ARG A 318 -5.36 2.56 -30.39
N LEU A 319 -5.95 3.00 -29.28
CA LEU A 319 -6.27 2.15 -28.13
C LEU A 319 -7.55 1.33 -28.33
N ALA A 320 -8.48 1.80 -29.17
CA ALA A 320 -9.80 1.20 -29.35
C ALA A 320 -9.78 -0.31 -29.66
N PRO A 321 -8.90 -0.85 -30.54
CA PRO A 321 -8.86 -2.29 -30.80
C PRO A 321 -8.55 -3.15 -29.56
N TYR A 322 -7.82 -2.59 -28.59
CA TYR A 322 -7.38 -3.30 -27.39
C TYR A 322 -8.48 -3.38 -26.31
N LEU A 323 -9.60 -2.65 -26.46
CA LEU A 323 -10.74 -2.71 -25.53
C LEU A 323 -11.50 -4.02 -25.60
N ASP A 324 -11.41 -4.74 -26.73
CA ASP A 324 -12.07 -6.04 -26.93
C ASP A 324 -11.05 -7.19 -27.05
N HIS A 325 -9.85 -6.98 -26.52
CA HIS A 325 -8.78 -7.97 -26.51
C HIS A 325 -9.10 -9.17 -25.60
N GLU A 326 -8.62 -10.37 -25.93
CA GLU A 326 -8.95 -11.60 -25.18
C GLU A 326 -8.40 -11.62 -23.74
N HIS A 327 -7.24 -10.99 -23.52
CA HIS A 327 -6.58 -10.95 -22.21
C HIS A 327 -7.07 -9.78 -21.33
N PRO A 328 -7.60 -10.03 -20.11
CA PRO A 328 -8.16 -8.98 -19.24
C PRO A 328 -7.20 -7.83 -18.91
N ALA A 329 -5.91 -8.12 -18.67
CA ALA A 329 -4.94 -7.08 -18.35
C ALA A 329 -4.71 -6.09 -19.51
N VAL A 330 -4.86 -6.55 -20.77
CA VAL A 330 -4.72 -5.70 -21.96
C VAL A 330 -5.95 -4.80 -22.10
N VAL A 331 -7.14 -5.37 -21.91
CA VAL A 331 -8.41 -4.62 -21.88
C VAL A 331 -8.40 -3.56 -20.79
N GLU A 332 -8.02 -3.94 -19.57
CA GLU A 332 -7.92 -3.00 -18.44
C GLU A 332 -6.93 -1.86 -18.75
N ALA A 333 -5.74 -2.19 -19.26
CA ALA A 333 -4.74 -1.21 -19.62
C ALA A 333 -5.22 -0.24 -20.70
N ALA A 334 -5.82 -0.76 -21.78
CA ALA A 334 -6.36 0.05 -22.87
C ALA A 334 -7.48 0.98 -22.40
N ALA A 335 -8.39 0.47 -21.57
CA ALA A 335 -9.48 1.24 -21.01
C ALA A 335 -8.98 2.34 -20.08
N ARG A 336 -8.07 2.03 -19.16
CA ARG A 336 -7.45 3.02 -18.26
C ARG A 336 -6.66 4.07 -19.03
N SER A 337 -5.94 3.68 -20.07
CA SER A 337 -5.26 4.61 -20.96
C SER A 337 -6.23 5.53 -21.71
N THR A 338 -7.36 4.99 -22.17
CA THR A 338 -8.41 5.77 -22.85
C THR A 338 -9.01 6.81 -21.92
N LEU A 339 -9.40 6.41 -20.71
CA LEU A 339 -9.90 7.29 -19.66
C LEU A 339 -8.91 8.41 -19.35
N GLN A 340 -7.63 8.05 -19.17
CA GLN A 340 -6.59 9.02 -18.91
C GLN A 340 -6.44 10.05 -20.04
N LEU A 341 -6.56 9.63 -21.31
CA LEU A 341 -6.52 10.53 -22.47
C LEU A 341 -7.78 11.41 -22.59
N GLN A 342 -8.93 10.94 -22.09
CA GLN A 342 -10.15 11.74 -21.95
C GLN A 342 -10.11 12.71 -20.75
N GLY A 343 -9.04 12.67 -19.95
CA GLY A 343 -8.91 13.49 -18.74
C GLY A 343 -9.67 12.95 -17.53
N VAL A 344 -10.15 11.70 -17.60
CA VAL A 344 -10.78 11.01 -16.48
C VAL A 344 -9.71 10.21 -15.74
N HIS A 345 -9.45 10.60 -14.50
CA HIS A 345 -8.52 9.89 -13.63
C HIS A 345 -9.23 8.71 -12.94
N ASP A 346 -8.46 7.70 -12.53
CA ASP A 346 -8.98 6.58 -11.73
C ASP A 346 -9.76 7.07 -10.48
N GLY A 347 -9.41 8.24 -9.93
CA GLY A 347 -10.14 8.87 -8.82
C GLY A 347 -11.49 9.48 -9.22
N ASP A 348 -11.69 9.87 -10.47
CA ASP A 348 -12.93 10.52 -10.94
C ASP A 348 -14.02 9.48 -11.24
N LEU A 349 -13.61 8.29 -11.66
CA LEU A 349 -14.50 7.14 -11.83
C LEU A 349 -15.05 6.62 -10.50
N ILE A 350 -14.36 6.91 -9.40
CA ILE A 350 -14.77 6.46 -8.08
C ILE A 350 -14.93 7.62 -7.15
N SER A 351 -16.19 7.98 -6.95
CA SER A 351 -16.56 8.78 -5.80
C SER A 351 -16.20 7.99 -4.53
N PRO A 352 -15.69 8.64 -3.46
CA PRO A 352 -15.69 8.01 -2.14
C PRO A 352 -17.06 7.38 -1.92
N LEU A 353 -17.13 6.18 -1.33
CA LEU A 353 -18.43 5.62 -0.97
C LEU A 353 -19.11 6.62 -0.04
N VAL A 354 -20.11 7.30 -0.57
CA VAL A 354 -20.78 8.34 0.18
C VAL A 354 -21.86 7.68 1.00
N ASP A 355 -21.67 7.65 2.33
CA ASP A 355 -22.66 7.09 3.25
C ASP A 355 -23.99 7.88 3.25
N ASP A 356 -23.97 9.11 2.72
CA ASP A 356 -25.15 9.96 2.48
C ASP A 356 -25.89 9.51 1.19
N PRO A 357 -27.14 9.02 1.31
CA PRO A 357 -27.93 8.56 0.17
C PRO A 357 -28.22 9.64 -0.87
N ASP A 358 -28.34 10.92 -0.48
CA ASP A 358 -28.66 12.00 -1.39
C ASP A 358 -27.47 12.32 -2.29
N GLN A 359 -26.27 12.35 -1.70
CA GLN A 359 -25.02 12.51 -2.44
C GLN A 359 -24.74 11.30 -3.35
N TRP A 360 -25.01 10.08 -2.89
CA TRP A 360 -24.91 8.89 -3.73
C TRP A 360 -25.85 8.97 -4.93
N ASN A 361 -27.12 9.33 -4.72
CA ASN A 361 -28.12 9.40 -5.78
C ASN A 361 -27.90 10.55 -6.77
N ALA A 362 -27.15 11.58 -6.38
CA ALA A 362 -26.74 12.67 -7.27
C ALA A 362 -25.65 12.25 -8.28
N LEU A 363 -24.94 11.12 -8.05
CA LEU A 363 -23.92 10.64 -8.97
C LEU A 363 -24.53 10.11 -10.28
N PRO A 364 -23.90 10.36 -11.44
CA PRO A 364 -24.28 9.70 -12.69
C PRO A 364 -24.31 8.18 -12.55
N LEU A 365 -25.22 7.52 -13.27
CA LEU A 365 -25.40 6.06 -13.18
C LEU A 365 -24.10 5.29 -13.44
N ALA A 366 -23.32 5.70 -14.44
CA ALA A 366 -22.04 5.07 -14.76
C ALA A 366 -21.06 5.12 -13.57
N ASN A 367 -20.97 6.27 -12.88
CA ASN A 367 -20.12 6.42 -11.69
C ASN A 367 -20.60 5.58 -10.51
N ARG A 368 -21.93 5.45 -10.33
CA ARG A 368 -22.51 4.59 -9.28
C ARG A 368 -22.18 3.12 -9.53
N ILE A 369 -22.37 2.65 -10.76
CA ILE A 369 -22.01 1.28 -11.19
C ILE A 369 -20.52 1.03 -10.97
N ALA A 370 -19.67 1.95 -11.44
CA ALA A 370 -18.23 1.81 -11.31
C ALA A 370 -17.75 1.78 -9.86
N THR A 371 -18.30 2.66 -9.03
CA THR A 371 -17.99 2.73 -7.60
C THR A 371 -18.45 1.47 -6.86
N ALA A 372 -19.66 0.98 -7.14
CA ALA A 372 -20.22 -0.18 -6.45
C ALA A 372 -19.51 -1.49 -6.81
N VAL A 373 -19.27 -1.74 -8.11
CA VAL A 373 -18.59 -2.96 -8.58
C VAL A 373 -17.12 -2.97 -8.16
N ARG A 374 -16.41 -1.82 -8.24
CA ARG A 374 -15.02 -1.76 -7.78
C ARG A 374 -14.92 -2.01 -6.27
N SER A 375 -15.81 -1.40 -5.49
CA SER A 375 -15.85 -1.61 -4.04
C SER A 375 -16.10 -3.08 -3.70
N LEU A 376 -16.99 -3.76 -4.42
CA LEU A 376 -17.17 -5.21 -4.29
C LEU A 376 -15.87 -5.98 -4.57
N ASN A 377 -15.21 -5.73 -5.71
CA ASN A 377 -13.95 -6.40 -6.05
C ASN A 377 -12.86 -6.18 -4.97
N ASN A 378 -12.71 -4.95 -4.49
CA ASN A 378 -11.70 -4.61 -3.48
C ASN A 378 -11.96 -5.30 -2.13
N GLU A 379 -13.22 -5.32 -1.70
CA GLU A 379 -13.62 -5.94 -0.43
C GLU A 379 -13.45 -7.46 -0.50
N VAL A 380 -13.87 -8.09 -1.60
CA VAL A 380 -13.69 -9.53 -1.79
C VAL A 380 -12.21 -9.90 -1.88
N ALA A 381 -11.39 -9.14 -2.60
CA ALA A 381 -9.94 -9.34 -2.65
C ALA A 381 -9.26 -9.23 -1.28
N SER A 382 -9.79 -8.37 -0.39
CA SER A 382 -9.18 -8.08 0.91
C SER A 382 -9.67 -9.02 2.03
N GLY A 383 -10.94 -9.43 1.99
CA GLY A 383 -11.55 -10.20 3.08
C GLY A 383 -12.81 -10.98 2.71
N GLY A 384 -13.04 -11.23 1.42
CA GLY A 384 -14.18 -12.00 0.92
C GLY A 384 -15.51 -11.23 0.94
N LEU A 385 -16.58 -11.93 0.56
CA LEU A 385 -17.96 -11.44 0.52
C LEU A 385 -18.46 -11.05 1.92
N ALA A 386 -17.96 -11.70 2.98
CA ALA A 386 -18.25 -11.29 4.35
C ALA A 386 -17.72 -9.88 4.65
N ALA A 387 -16.52 -9.52 4.17
CA ALA A 387 -16.00 -8.15 4.29
C ALA A 387 -16.85 -7.16 3.48
N TYR A 388 -17.24 -7.53 2.26
CA TYR A 388 -18.14 -6.70 1.45
C TYR A 388 -19.47 -6.37 2.17
N PHE A 389 -20.15 -7.37 2.71
CA PHE A 389 -21.43 -7.16 3.39
C PHE A 389 -21.29 -6.51 4.77
N VAL A 390 -20.15 -6.61 5.45
CA VAL A 390 -20.00 -5.98 6.78
C VAL A 390 -19.65 -4.49 6.70
N ASN A 391 -19.02 -4.07 5.60
CA ASN A 391 -18.57 -2.70 5.34
C ASN A 391 -19.65 -1.82 4.70
N SER A 392 -19.38 -0.52 4.59
CA SER A 392 -20.29 0.44 3.94
C SER A 392 -20.49 0.14 2.47
N SER A 393 -19.51 -0.48 1.80
CA SER A 393 -19.60 -1.02 0.44
C SER A 393 -20.87 -1.85 0.21
N GLY A 394 -21.27 -2.67 1.19
CA GLY A 394 -22.49 -3.47 1.13
C GLY A 394 -23.80 -2.67 1.23
N ASN A 395 -23.79 -1.35 1.45
CA ASN A 395 -24.99 -0.52 1.37
C ASN A 395 -25.53 -0.43 -0.07
N PHE A 396 -24.66 -0.69 -1.05
CA PHE A 396 -24.93 -0.50 -2.48
C PHE A 396 -24.95 -1.83 -3.24
N TRP A 397 -25.30 -2.93 -2.55
CA TRP A 397 -25.27 -4.27 -3.14
C TRP A 397 -26.22 -4.42 -4.33
N GLN A 398 -27.35 -3.71 -4.35
CA GLN A 398 -28.24 -3.72 -5.51
C GLN A 398 -27.57 -3.09 -6.73
N THR A 399 -26.88 -1.96 -6.54
CA THR A 399 -26.14 -1.30 -7.62
C THR A 399 -24.94 -2.12 -8.07
N ALA A 400 -24.25 -2.82 -7.16
CA ALA A 400 -23.20 -3.75 -7.54
C ALA A 400 -23.76 -4.93 -8.35
N GLN A 401 -24.87 -5.53 -7.91
CA GLN A 401 -25.54 -6.63 -8.59
C GLN A 401 -26.03 -6.24 -9.99
N GLU A 402 -26.68 -5.09 -10.13
CA GLU A 402 -27.10 -4.53 -11.43
C GLU A 402 -25.88 -4.20 -12.28
N GLY A 403 -24.87 -3.57 -11.68
CA GLY A 403 -23.63 -3.17 -12.33
C GLY A 403 -22.88 -4.34 -12.95
N LEU A 404 -22.76 -5.47 -12.25
CA LEU A 404 -22.16 -6.70 -12.79
C LEU A 404 -22.89 -7.18 -14.06
N GLY A 405 -24.22 -7.08 -14.08
CA GLY A 405 -25.01 -7.38 -15.28
C GLY A 405 -24.76 -6.40 -16.42
N VAL A 406 -24.77 -5.10 -16.13
CA VAL A 406 -24.55 -4.02 -17.12
C VAL A 406 -23.17 -4.13 -17.78
N ILE A 407 -22.13 -4.49 -17.03
CA ILE A 407 -20.78 -4.66 -17.58
C ILE A 407 -20.55 -6.03 -18.26
N GLY A 408 -21.55 -6.91 -18.24
CA GLY A 408 -21.47 -8.26 -18.81
C GLY A 408 -20.64 -9.26 -18.00
N ALA A 409 -20.54 -9.07 -16.67
CA ALA A 409 -19.86 -9.98 -15.74
C ALA A 409 -20.85 -10.98 -15.12
N GLY A 410 -21.49 -11.80 -15.98
CA GLY A 410 -22.57 -12.71 -15.59
C GLY A 410 -22.20 -13.72 -14.50
N GLU A 411 -21.05 -14.39 -14.61
CA GLU A 411 -20.61 -15.36 -13.59
C GLU A 411 -20.39 -14.70 -12.22
N ALA A 412 -19.76 -13.52 -12.19
CA ALA A 412 -19.59 -12.75 -10.96
C ALA A 412 -20.94 -12.27 -10.40
N GLN A 413 -21.88 -11.92 -11.27
CA GLN A 413 -23.24 -11.53 -10.91
C GLN A 413 -24.00 -12.70 -10.27
N GLU A 414 -23.87 -13.91 -10.79
CA GLU A 414 -24.48 -15.13 -10.23
C GLU A 414 -23.91 -15.46 -8.85
N ILE A 415 -22.58 -15.40 -8.68
CA ILE A 415 -21.94 -15.63 -7.38
C ILE A 415 -22.41 -14.61 -6.33
N LEU A 416 -22.49 -13.33 -6.69
CA LEU A 416 -23.00 -12.30 -5.77
C LEU A 416 -24.49 -12.55 -5.44
N TRP A 417 -25.29 -12.97 -6.42
CA TRP A 417 -26.69 -13.35 -6.23
C TRP A 417 -26.85 -14.48 -5.22
N GLU A 418 -26.06 -15.55 -5.34
CA GLU A 418 -26.04 -16.65 -4.38
C GLU A 418 -25.67 -16.18 -2.97
N ALA A 419 -24.68 -15.29 -2.87
CA ALA A 419 -24.28 -14.70 -1.59
C ALA A 419 -25.41 -13.86 -0.95
N ILE A 420 -26.14 -13.09 -1.77
CA ILE A 420 -27.31 -12.31 -1.35
C ILE A 420 -28.43 -13.23 -0.81
N HIS A 421 -28.64 -14.40 -1.43
CA HIS A 421 -29.69 -15.35 -1.02
C HIS A 421 -29.51 -15.90 0.39
N LEU A 422 -28.28 -15.89 0.91
CA LEU A 422 -28.00 -16.29 2.29
C LEU A 422 -28.65 -15.37 3.33
N PHE A 423 -29.03 -14.14 2.94
CA PHE A 423 -29.76 -13.19 3.80
C PHE A 423 -31.28 -13.39 3.79
N GLY A 424 -31.81 -14.20 2.87
CA GLY A 424 -33.24 -14.44 2.66
C GLY A 424 -33.80 -13.73 1.43
N ALA A 425 -35.12 -13.86 1.23
CA ALA A 425 -35.80 -13.41 0.00
C ALA A 425 -35.71 -11.90 -0.28
N GLU A 426 -35.58 -11.08 0.77
CA GLU A 426 -35.44 -9.61 0.64
C GLU A 426 -33.98 -9.17 0.42
N GLY A 427 -33.02 -10.10 0.53
CA GLY A 427 -31.60 -9.80 0.52
C GLY A 427 -31.11 -9.08 1.80
N PRO A 428 -29.84 -8.61 1.81
CA PRO A 428 -29.28 -7.89 2.94
C PRO A 428 -29.88 -6.49 3.12
N SER A 429 -30.04 -6.04 4.37
CA SER A 429 -30.46 -4.67 4.68
C SER A 429 -29.49 -3.60 4.15
N ASN A 430 -30.00 -2.49 3.61
CA ASN A 430 -29.18 -1.32 3.24
C ASN A 430 -28.67 -0.56 4.47
N ASN A 431 -29.34 -0.70 5.63
CA ASN A 431 -28.81 -0.20 6.90
C ASN A 431 -27.67 -1.12 7.40
N ARG A 432 -26.47 -0.55 7.52
CA ARG A 432 -25.24 -1.28 7.90
C ARG A 432 -25.37 -2.01 9.24
N GLU A 433 -25.85 -1.36 10.30
CA GLU A 433 -25.96 -2.01 11.62
C GLU A 433 -26.91 -3.20 11.60
N ARG A 434 -28.03 -3.08 10.87
CA ARG A 434 -28.99 -4.17 10.70
C ARG A 434 -28.39 -5.30 9.87
N ARG A 435 -27.68 -4.98 8.78
CA ARG A 435 -26.98 -5.96 7.93
C ARG A 435 -25.90 -6.72 8.68
N GLN A 436 -25.12 -6.04 9.52
CA GLN A 436 -24.13 -6.68 10.41
C GLN A 436 -24.79 -7.68 11.37
N LYS A 437 -25.97 -7.37 11.91
CA LYS A 437 -26.76 -8.31 12.72
C LYS A 437 -27.26 -9.49 11.89
N GLU A 438 -27.74 -9.27 10.67
CA GLU A 438 -28.15 -10.33 9.73
C GLU A 438 -26.98 -11.27 9.41
N LEU A 439 -25.85 -10.71 8.98
CA LEU A 439 -24.61 -11.43 8.69
C LEU A 439 -24.13 -12.24 9.90
N SER A 440 -24.18 -11.68 11.11
CA SER A 440 -23.80 -12.42 12.32
C SER A 440 -24.65 -13.66 12.56
N ARG A 441 -25.94 -13.65 12.18
CA ARG A 441 -26.80 -14.85 12.30
C ARG A 441 -26.38 -15.92 11.29
N ILE A 442 -26.00 -15.51 10.08
CA ILE A 442 -25.51 -16.42 9.03
C ILE A 442 -24.21 -17.10 9.49
N VAL A 443 -23.21 -16.30 9.89
CA VAL A 443 -21.88 -16.80 10.30
C VAL A 443 -21.91 -17.59 11.62
N ARG A 444 -22.91 -17.37 12.48
CA ARG A 444 -23.13 -18.21 13.68
C ARG A 444 -23.72 -19.58 13.35
N ARG A 445 -24.50 -19.69 12.27
CA ARG A 445 -25.13 -20.96 11.84
C ARG A 445 -24.18 -21.84 11.04
N THR A 446 -23.34 -21.22 10.23
CA THR A 446 -22.38 -21.90 9.35
C THR A 446 -21.02 -21.23 9.53
N SER A 447 -19.97 -22.00 9.80
CA SER A 447 -18.65 -21.45 10.14
C SER A 447 -18.03 -20.62 9.00
N GLU A 448 -18.31 -20.98 7.74
CA GLU A 448 -17.75 -20.33 6.55
C GLU A 448 -18.79 -20.28 5.41
N PRO A 449 -19.85 -19.46 5.54
CA PRO A 449 -20.99 -19.49 4.62
C PRO A 449 -20.65 -19.02 3.20
N PHE A 450 -19.54 -18.28 3.03
CA PHE A 450 -19.13 -17.71 1.74
C PHE A 450 -17.89 -18.37 1.13
N ARG A 451 -17.23 -19.33 1.80
CA ARG A 451 -15.87 -19.77 1.41
C ARG A 451 -15.74 -20.21 -0.05
N GLU A 452 -16.71 -20.96 -0.56
CA GLU A 452 -16.67 -21.41 -1.95
C GLU A 452 -16.99 -20.28 -2.93
N LEU A 453 -17.95 -19.41 -2.59
CA LEU A 453 -18.28 -18.22 -3.38
C LEU A 453 -17.10 -17.24 -3.42
N ASP A 454 -16.38 -17.06 -2.30
CA ASP A 454 -15.18 -16.24 -2.21
C ASP A 454 -14.10 -16.75 -3.16
N ARG A 455 -13.84 -18.07 -3.15
CA ARG A 455 -12.87 -18.71 -4.04
C ARG A 455 -13.22 -18.46 -5.50
N GLN A 456 -14.48 -18.72 -5.89
CA GLN A 456 -14.96 -18.54 -7.26
C GLN A 456 -14.90 -17.07 -7.68
N TYR A 457 -15.37 -16.15 -6.84
CA TYR A 457 -15.34 -14.73 -7.17
C TYR A 457 -13.91 -14.20 -7.31
N CYS A 458 -12.99 -14.62 -6.44
CA CYS A 458 -11.58 -14.21 -6.49
C CYS A 458 -10.91 -14.55 -7.84
N GLU A 459 -11.30 -15.65 -8.46
CA GLU A 459 -10.82 -16.05 -9.80
C GLU A 459 -11.29 -15.08 -10.90
N LEU A 460 -12.45 -14.42 -10.70
CA LEU A 460 -13.08 -13.52 -11.67
C LEU A 460 -12.69 -12.04 -11.50
N ILE A 461 -12.05 -11.64 -10.39
CA ILE A 461 -11.80 -10.22 -10.08
C ILE A 461 -11.10 -9.47 -11.22
N LYS A 462 -10.11 -10.11 -11.87
CA LYS A 462 -9.37 -9.49 -12.98
C LYS A 462 -10.26 -9.26 -14.20
N GLU A 463 -11.08 -10.24 -14.56
CA GLU A 463 -12.00 -10.14 -15.69
C GLU A 463 -13.09 -9.09 -15.42
N THR A 464 -13.71 -9.14 -14.24
CA THR A 464 -14.71 -8.16 -13.80
C THR A 464 -14.15 -6.75 -13.79
N SER A 465 -12.90 -6.57 -13.34
CA SER A 465 -12.24 -5.26 -13.35
C SER A 465 -12.00 -4.76 -14.77
N ALA A 466 -11.52 -5.62 -15.68
CA ALA A 466 -11.33 -5.26 -17.08
C ALA A 466 -12.65 -4.84 -17.76
N LYS A 467 -13.73 -5.61 -17.56
CA LYS A 467 -15.08 -5.28 -18.04
C LYS A 467 -15.58 -3.95 -17.48
N LEU A 468 -15.32 -3.70 -16.20
CA LEU A 468 -15.69 -2.45 -15.55
C LEU A 468 -14.96 -1.25 -16.15
N TYR A 469 -13.64 -1.34 -16.32
CA TYR A 469 -12.87 -0.26 -16.91
C TYR A 469 -13.28 0.02 -18.36
N ARG A 470 -13.56 -1.02 -19.15
CA ARG A 470 -14.11 -0.88 -20.50
C ARG A 470 -15.45 -0.15 -20.48
N TYR A 471 -16.36 -0.53 -19.59
CA TYR A 471 -17.64 0.16 -19.42
C TYR A 471 -17.44 1.64 -19.07
N ALA A 472 -16.53 1.93 -18.14
CA ALA A 472 -16.20 3.29 -17.77
C ALA A 472 -15.66 4.11 -18.96
N ALA A 473 -14.73 3.56 -19.75
CA ALA A 473 -14.17 4.24 -20.93
C ALA A 473 -15.23 4.53 -22.01
N GLN A 474 -16.29 3.72 -22.10
CA GLN A 474 -17.39 3.92 -23.06
C GLN A 474 -18.41 4.98 -22.60
N HIS A 475 -18.41 5.35 -21.31
CA HIS A 475 -19.39 6.24 -20.70
C HIS A 475 -18.78 7.51 -20.07
N ALA A 476 -17.45 7.67 -20.21
CA ALA A 476 -16.69 8.87 -19.91
C ALA A 476 -16.66 9.80 -21.14
#